data_AF-A0A4Z0BFK5-F1
#
_entry.id   AF-A0A4Z0BFK5-F1
#
_cell.length_a   1.000
_cell.length_b   1.000
_cell.length_c   1.000
_cell.angle_alpha   90.00
_cell.angle_beta   90.00
_cell.angle_gamma   90.00
#
_symmetry.space_group_name_H-M   'P 1'
#
loop_
_entity.id
_entity.type
_entity.pdbx_description
1 polymer ?
#
loop_
_entity_poly.entity_id
_entity_poly.type
_entity_poly.pdbx_seq_one_letter_code
_entity_poly.pdbx_strand_id
1 'polypeptide(L)'
;MPFTLSHKVLDEILQKRGVRPTDLAAIDRLFGGADGYYWYHTMRHMCPKQEVIVYASLEEVRSALQDHENETAAEDEVKPQQLKESHLAAIAALLSSAG
;
A
#
# COMPACT_ATOMS: atom_id res chain seq x y z
N MET A 1 -12.31 9.53 -7.99
CA MET A 1 -12.71 8.15 -7.64
C MET A 1 -12.15 7.87 -6.26
N PRO A 2 -12.96 7.38 -5.31
CA PRO A 2 -12.45 7.01 -3.99
C PRO A 2 -11.49 5.81 -4.10
N PHE A 3 -10.52 5.74 -3.20
CA PHE A 3 -9.58 4.63 -3.08
C PHE A 3 -9.97 3.79 -1.88
N THR A 4 -10.28 2.53 -2.12
CA THR A 4 -10.70 1.59 -1.08
C THR A 4 -9.52 0.73 -0.66
N LEU A 5 -9.19 0.73 0.63
CA LEU A 5 -8.13 -0.08 1.21
C LEU A 5 -8.70 -1.05 2.24
N SER A 6 -8.41 -2.34 2.07
CA SER A 6 -8.71 -3.41 3.03
C SER A 6 -7.85 -4.63 2.75
N HIS A 7 -7.75 -5.57 3.69
CA HIS A 7 -7.04 -6.83 3.46
C HIS A 7 -7.65 -7.60 2.28
N LYS A 8 -8.99 -7.62 2.18
CA LYS A 8 -9.71 -8.25 1.07
C LYS A 8 -9.32 -7.65 -0.28
N VAL A 9 -9.31 -6.31 -0.39
CA VAL A 9 -8.91 -5.62 -1.62
C VAL A 9 -7.47 -5.95 -2.01
N LEU A 10 -6.55 -5.94 -1.04
CA LEU A 10 -5.14 -6.27 -1.27
C LEU A 10 -4.97 -7.73 -1.71
N ASP A 11 -5.73 -8.67 -1.14
CA ASP A 11 -5.71 -10.08 -1.52
C ASP A 11 -6.29 -10.28 -2.94
N GLU A 12 -7.39 -9.59 -3.28
CA GLU A 12 -7.98 -9.61 -4.62
C GLU A 12 -7.02 -9.03 -5.67
N ILE A 13 -6.27 -7.96 -5.34
CA ILE A 13 -5.24 -7.41 -6.21
C ILE A 13 -4.18 -8.45 -6.52
N LEU A 14 -3.65 -9.15 -5.52
CA LEU A 14 -2.66 -10.19 -5.72
C LEU A 14 -3.23 -11.34 -6.57
N GLN A 15 -4.45 -11.79 -6.27
CA GLN A 15 -5.12 -12.86 -6.99
C GLN A 15 -5.35 -12.50 -8.47
N LYS A 16 -5.87 -11.30 -8.76
CA LYS A 16 -6.12 -10.81 -10.13
C LYS A 16 -4.83 -10.71 -10.94
N ARG A 17 -3.69 -10.51 -10.28
CA ARG A 17 -2.36 -10.39 -10.91
C ARG A 17 -1.57 -11.70 -10.92
N GLY A 18 -2.13 -12.79 -10.37
CA GLY A 18 -1.45 -14.08 -10.27
C GLY A 18 -0.22 -14.05 -9.36
N VAL A 19 -0.16 -13.08 -8.43
CA VAL A 19 0.96 -12.91 -7.51
C VAL A 19 0.65 -13.64 -6.21
N ARG A 20 1.60 -14.45 -5.72
CA ARG A 20 1.46 -15.12 -4.41
C ARG A 20 1.89 -14.16 -3.31
N PRO A 21 1.26 -14.18 -2.12
CA PRO A 21 1.69 -13.36 -0.98
C PRO A 21 3.14 -13.59 -0.54
N THR A 22 3.71 -14.76 -0.86
CA THR A 22 5.10 -15.13 -0.55
C THR A 22 6.10 -14.71 -1.62
N ASP A 23 5.66 -14.15 -2.75
CA ASP A 23 6.52 -13.74 -3.85
C ASP A 23 6.90 -12.25 -3.74
N LEU A 24 7.84 -11.97 -2.85
CA LEU A 24 8.27 -10.61 -2.50
C LEU A 24 8.68 -9.79 -3.73
N ALA A 25 9.44 -10.40 -4.64
CA ALA A 25 9.93 -9.73 -5.84
C ALA A 25 8.80 -9.41 -6.83
N ALA A 26 7.78 -10.27 -6.92
CA ALA A 26 6.60 -9.97 -7.73
C ALA A 26 5.75 -8.85 -7.09
N ILE A 27 5.64 -8.82 -5.76
CA ILE A 27 4.95 -7.74 -5.04
C ILE A 27 5.70 -6.42 -5.21
N ASP A 28 7.02 -6.39 -5.07
CA ASP A 28 7.85 -5.21 -5.35
C ASP A 28 7.52 -4.64 -6.74
N ARG A 29 7.61 -5.46 -7.78
CA ARG A 29 7.30 -5.03 -9.16
C ARG A 29 5.87 -4.51 -9.30
N LEU A 30 4.92 -5.14 -8.62
CA LEU A 30 3.50 -4.76 -8.67
C LEU A 30 3.25 -3.39 -8.00
N PHE A 31 3.95 -3.10 -6.90
CA PHE A 31 3.80 -1.89 -6.10
C PHE A 31 4.87 -0.83 -6.38
N GLY A 32 5.39 -0.79 -7.61
CA GLY A 32 6.21 0.33 -8.09
C GLY A 32 7.73 0.14 -8.02
N GLY A 33 8.20 -1.10 -7.85
CA GLY A 33 9.61 -1.48 -7.93
C GLY A 33 10.23 -1.76 -6.57
N ALA A 34 11.50 -1.38 -6.40
CA ALA A 34 12.21 -1.54 -5.13
C ALA A 34 11.46 -0.85 -4.00
N ASP A 35 11.27 -1.55 -2.89
CA ASP A 35 10.45 -1.15 -1.72
C ASP A 35 8.93 -1.27 -1.95
N GLY A 36 8.45 -1.83 -3.07
CA GLY A 36 7.02 -2.02 -3.30
C GLY A 36 6.37 -2.99 -2.30
N TYR A 37 7.07 -4.07 -1.94
CA TYR A 37 6.64 -5.00 -0.90
C TYR A 37 6.52 -4.33 0.46
N TYR A 38 7.42 -3.39 0.77
CA TYR A 38 7.35 -2.59 1.99
C TYR A 38 6.01 -1.85 2.07
N TRP A 39 5.68 -1.07 1.04
CA TRP A 39 4.45 -0.28 1.01
C TRP A 39 3.18 -1.14 0.94
N TYR A 40 3.24 -2.31 0.29
CA TYR A 40 2.18 -3.31 0.38
C TYR A 40 1.93 -3.73 1.83
N HIS A 41 3.00 -4.02 2.58
CA HIS A 41 2.89 -4.44 3.97
C HIS A 41 2.47 -3.30 4.90
N THR A 42 2.93 -2.08 4.66
CA THR A 42 2.47 -0.86 5.34
C THR A 42 0.94 -0.70 5.19
N MET A 43 0.43 -0.82 3.96
CA MET A 43 -1.02 -0.80 3.71
C MET A 43 -1.78 -1.91 4.45
N ARG A 44 -1.20 -3.12 4.56
CA ARG A 44 -1.80 -4.19 5.37
C ARG A 44 -1.81 -3.87 6.85
N HIS A 45 -0.76 -3.25 7.39
CA HIS A 45 -0.68 -2.90 8.81
C HIS A 45 -1.63 -1.76 9.18
N MET A 46 -1.79 -0.76 8.31
CA MET A 46 -2.71 0.34 8.50
C MET A 46 -4.18 -0.09 8.55
N CYS A 47 -4.54 -1.18 7.84
CA CYS A 47 -5.91 -1.68 7.85
C CYS A 47 -6.12 -2.76 8.91
N PRO A 48 -7.05 -2.55 9.87
CA PRO A 48 -7.56 -3.63 10.69
C PRO A 48 -8.14 -4.75 9.80
N LYS A 49 -7.93 -6.02 10.18
CA LYS A 49 -8.24 -7.20 9.34
C LYS A 49 -9.70 -7.27 8.84
N GLN A 50 -10.63 -6.63 9.52
CA GLN A 50 -12.06 -6.66 9.20
C GLN A 50 -12.62 -5.29 8.77
N GLU A 51 -11.76 -4.30 8.59
CA GLU A 51 -12.18 -2.94 8.26
C GLU A 51 -11.82 -2.57 6.82
N VAL A 52 -12.56 -1.57 6.34
CA VAL A 52 -12.38 -0.96 5.03
C VAL A 52 -12.15 0.53 5.26
N ILE A 53 -11.02 1.03 4.79
CA ILE A 53 -10.71 2.46 4.79
C ILE A 53 -11.01 2.99 3.39
N VAL A 54 -11.69 4.13 3.31
CA VAL A 54 -12.01 4.79 2.05
C VAL A 54 -11.38 6.17 2.06
N TYR A 55 -10.48 6.42 1.10
CA TYR A 55 -9.86 7.72 0.89
C TYR A 55 -10.55 8.43 -0.27
N ALA A 56 -10.81 9.73 -0.12
CA ALA A 56 -11.47 10.53 -1.14
C ALA A 56 -10.51 10.92 -2.30
N SER A 57 -9.21 10.93 -2.04
CA SER A 57 -8.19 11.36 -3.01
C SER A 57 -6.87 10.59 -2.88
N LEU A 58 -6.02 10.70 -3.91
CA LEU A 58 -4.70 10.08 -3.90
C LEU A 58 -3.75 10.77 -2.91
N GLU A 59 -3.94 12.07 -2.69
CA GLU A 59 -3.20 12.83 -1.68
C GLU A 59 -3.51 12.34 -0.26
N GLU A 60 -4.76 11.95 0.02
CA GLU A 60 -5.11 11.32 1.31
C GLU A 60 -4.43 9.95 1.47
N VAL A 61 -4.36 9.14 0.41
CA VAL A 61 -3.61 7.87 0.44
C VAL A 61 -2.13 8.13 0.69
N ARG A 62 -1.55 9.11 0.00
CA ARG A 62 -0.13 9.51 0.16
C ARG A 62 0.16 9.94 1.60
N SER A 63 -0.64 10.85 2.14
CA SER A 63 -0.47 11.35 3.50
C SER A 63 -0.59 10.21 4.50
N ALA A 64 -1.66 9.42 4.44
CA ALA A 64 -1.88 8.34 5.39
C ALA A 64 -0.74 7.32 5.41
N LEU A 65 -0.21 6.94 4.23
CA LEU A 65 0.92 6.01 4.15
C LEU A 65 2.21 6.61 4.71
N GLN A 66 2.52 7.85 4.35
CA GLN A 66 3.75 8.49 4.80
C GLN A 66 3.68 8.84 6.29
N ASP A 67 2.52 9.23 6.81
CA ASP A 67 2.31 9.55 8.22
C ASP A 67 2.46 8.30 9.09
N HIS A 68 1.88 7.17 8.69
CA HIS A 68 2.05 5.90 9.41
C HIS A 68 3.51 5.42 9.41
N GLU A 69 4.20 5.59 8.27
CA GLU A 69 5.62 5.30 8.17
C GLU A 69 6.46 6.22 9.07
N ASN A 70 6.17 7.52 9.06
CA ASN A 70 6.89 8.49 9.87
C ASN A 70 6.71 8.22 11.36
N GLU A 71 5.50 7.85 11.80
CA GLU A 71 5.19 7.46 13.18
C GLU A 71 5.98 6.20 13.58
N THR A 72 5.89 5.14 12.77
CA THR A 72 6.60 3.87 13.04
C THR A 72 8.12 4.07 13.07
N ALA A 73 8.67 4.82 12.11
CA ALA A 73 10.10 5.10 12.07
C ALA A 73 10.56 5.96 13.26
N ALA A 74 9.73 6.89 13.73
CA ALA A 74 10.02 7.68 14.92
C ALA A 74 10.01 6.83 16.20
N GLU A 75 9.07 5.89 16.33
CA GLU A 75 9.03 4.93 17.45
C GLU A 75 10.26 4.03 17.47
N ASP A 76 10.71 3.60 16.29
CA ASP A 76 11.88 2.72 16.13
C ASP A 76 13.23 3.47 16.13
N GLU A 77 13.23 4.80 16.28
CA GLU A 77 14.41 5.68 16.19
C GLU A 77 15.20 5.52 14.87
N VAL A 78 14.52 5.23 13.76
CA VAL A 78 15.10 5.06 12.42
C VAL A 78 14.65 6.16 11.45
N LYS A 79 15.32 6.25 10.30
CA LYS A 79 14.89 7.17 9.23
C LYS A 79 13.69 6.58 8.48
N PRO A 80 12.63 7.37 8.23
CA PRO A 80 11.46 6.89 7.51
C PRO A 80 11.79 6.61 6.05
N GLN A 81 11.22 5.52 5.55
CA GLN A 81 11.19 5.23 4.12
C GLN A 81 10.35 6.29 3.40
N GLN A 82 10.79 6.64 2.20
CA GLN A 82 10.13 7.68 1.41
C GLN A 82 9.21 7.06 0.37
N LEU A 83 7.93 7.46 0.39
CA LEU A 83 6.96 7.05 -0.62
C LEU A 83 7.27 7.76 -1.94
N LYS A 84 7.80 7.00 -2.90
CA LYS A 84 8.18 7.48 -4.24
C LYS A 84 6.95 7.61 -5.14
N GLU A 85 7.06 8.47 -6.16
CA GLU A 85 6.01 8.66 -7.17
C GLU A 85 5.68 7.36 -7.93
N SER A 86 6.66 6.46 -8.14
CA SER A 86 6.41 5.14 -8.75
C SER A 86 5.51 4.25 -7.89
N HIS A 87 5.66 4.29 -6.57
CA HIS A 87 4.80 3.56 -5.64
C HIS A 87 3.40 4.16 -5.66
N LEU A 88 3.31 5.49 -5.56
CA LEU A 88 2.02 6.18 -5.53
C LEU A 88 1.21 5.95 -6.81
N ALA A 89 1.87 5.99 -7.98
CA ALA A 89 1.23 5.68 -9.25
C ALA A 89 0.73 4.22 -9.32
N ALA A 90 1.52 3.25 -8.84
CA ALA A 90 1.11 1.85 -8.78
C ALA A 90 -0.07 1.65 -7.83
N ILE A 91 -0.02 2.21 -6.62
CA ILE A 91 -1.09 2.15 -5.62
C ILE A 91 -2.37 2.76 -6.17
N ALA A 92 -2.28 3.93 -6.80
CA ALA A 92 -3.43 4.59 -7.43
C ALA A 92 -4.09 3.68 -8.47
N ALA A 93 -3.31 3.06 -9.36
CA ALA A 93 -3.82 2.16 -10.38
C ALA A 93 -4.46 0.90 -9.78
N LEU A 94 -3.88 0.33 -8.71
CA LEU A 94 -4.36 -0.90 -8.10
C LEU A 94 -5.65 -0.67 -7.30
N LEU A 95 -5.68 0.34 -6.42
CA LEU A 95 -6.82 0.61 -5.54
C LEU A 95 -8.02 1.20 -6.30
N SER A 96 -7.80 1.93 -7.39
CA SER A 96 -8.91 2.40 -8.25
C SER A 96 -9.55 1.29 -9.08
N SER A 97 -8.83 0.19 -9.35
CA SER A 97 -9.30 -0.97 -10.12
C SER A 97 -9.93 -2.08 -9.28
N ALA A 98 -9.92 -1.93 -7.96
CA ALA A 98 -10.41 -2.92 -7.02
C ALA A 98 -11.88 -2.72 -6.61
N GLY A 99 -12.54 -1.68 -7.14
CA GLY A 99 -13.98 -1.42 -7.00
C GLY A 99 -14.83 -2.08 -8.08
#